data_AF-A0A3E4U6M3-F1
#
_entry.id   AF-A0A3E4U6M3-F1
#
_cell.length_a   1.000
_cell.length_b   1.000
_cell.length_c   1.000
_cell.angle_alpha   90.00
_cell.angle_beta   90.00
_cell.angle_gamma   90.00
#
_symmetry.space_group_name_H-M   'P 1'
#
loop_
_entity.id
_entity.type
_entity.pdbx_description
1 polymer ?
#
loop_
_entity_poly.entity_id
_entity_poly.type
_entity_poly.pdbx_seq_one_letter_code
_entity_poly.pdbx_strand_id
1 'polypeptide(L)'
;MKKIKWVVIFTISVICILIGIVMFNRFRISFEELNEIDKKMLTEMDMYCKKEIESELWPGYKLSDKTIFAYDGIFGSAYIINPSSEIKSMFATKIILPEECNLNVYRLAKFTLQVFIKRLMPGSFNVIGEKIKIFGNEVYYIKYDESNFEKEFSSKHFMPFLVHEAFHYFMQNEWSGGSRFYGELTESDISLIEKEYVILENIRIELKKEKPSRDELLNYSNELIVVREERIKNNPEYLEKELSMETDEGTAEYVGIKAAEIVGYNYNVMYFDSGKDIPFDGVIPVLKAGALEKSFLADSMPYETGALLCLLLEELEIPNWQEKLNEQTETTPVFLYEILKENI
;
A
#
# COMPACT_ATOMS: atom_id res chain seq x y z
N MET A 1 -10.89 -5.44 58.14
CA MET A 1 -12.18 -5.90 57.57
C MET A 1 -12.68 -5.04 56.39
N LYS A 2 -12.83 -3.70 56.50
CA LYS A 2 -13.31 -2.86 55.37
C LYS A 2 -12.41 -2.93 54.11
N LYS A 3 -11.08 -2.86 54.26
CA LYS A 3 -10.14 -3.01 53.13
C LYS A 3 -10.26 -4.35 52.40
N ILE A 4 -10.42 -5.46 53.14
CA ILE A 4 -10.59 -6.80 52.57
C ILE A 4 -11.90 -6.90 51.77
N LYS A 5 -12.99 -6.32 52.26
CA LYS A 5 -14.27 -6.27 51.52
C LYS A 5 -14.14 -5.50 50.19
N TRP A 6 -13.45 -4.37 50.19
CA TRP A 6 -13.21 -3.59 48.97
C TRP A 6 -12.33 -4.34 47.96
N VAL A 7 -11.28 -5.02 48.42
CA VAL A 7 -10.44 -5.86 47.57
C VAL A 7 -11.26 -6.99 46.94
N VAL A 8 -12.09 -7.69 47.72
CA VAL A 8 -12.94 -8.77 47.20
C VAL A 8 -13.96 -8.26 46.18
N ILE A 9 -14.64 -7.15 46.46
CA ILE A 9 -15.59 -6.53 45.52
C ILE A 9 -14.86 -6.16 44.22
N PHE A 10 -13.71 -5.50 44.34
CA PHE A 10 -12.90 -5.12 43.18
C PHE A 10 -12.48 -6.34 42.35
N THR A 11 -11.97 -7.39 43.00
CA THR A 11 -11.58 -8.63 42.31
C THR A 11 -12.75 -9.28 41.59
N ILE A 12 -13.93 -9.37 42.23
CA ILE A 12 -15.13 -9.92 41.59
C ILE A 12 -15.53 -9.06 40.39
N SER A 13 -15.52 -7.73 40.52
CA SER A 13 -15.82 -6.83 39.41
C SER A 13 -14.87 -7.03 38.23
N VAL A 14 -13.57 -7.14 38.48
CA VAL A 14 -12.56 -7.40 37.42
C VAL A 14 -12.81 -8.75 36.74
N ILE A 15 -13.12 -9.80 37.50
CA ILE A 15 -13.43 -11.11 36.93
C ILE A 15 -14.69 -11.05 36.07
N CYS A 16 -15.76 -10.40 36.54
CA CYS A 16 -16.99 -10.23 35.77
C CYS A 16 -16.75 -9.45 34.47
N ILE A 17 -15.90 -8.43 34.50
CA ILE A 17 -15.51 -7.67 33.29
C ILE A 17 -14.76 -8.58 32.32
N LEU A 18 -13.77 -9.36 32.79
CA LEU A 18 -13.01 -10.27 31.94
C LEU A 18 -13.90 -11.36 31.32
N ILE A 19 -14.83 -11.92 32.10
CA ILE A 19 -15.82 -12.88 31.59
C ILE A 19 -16.69 -12.22 30.52
N GLY A 20 -17.19 -11.01 30.77
CA GLY A 20 -17.98 -10.25 29.80
C GLY A 20 -17.23 -10.02 28.49
N ILE A 21 -15.95 -9.62 28.56
CA ILE A 21 -15.07 -9.43 27.39
C ILE A 21 -14.93 -10.73 26.59
N VAL A 22 -14.67 -11.85 27.26
CA VAL A 22 -14.51 -13.17 26.61
C VAL A 22 -15.82 -13.65 26.00
N MET A 23 -16.94 -13.52 26.72
CA MET A 23 -18.26 -13.92 26.22
C MET A 23 -18.66 -13.09 25.00
N PHE A 24 -18.46 -11.78 25.04
CA PHE A 24 -18.75 -10.91 23.89
C PHE A 24 -17.90 -11.27 22.68
N ASN A 25 -16.61 -11.58 22.88
CA ASN A 25 -15.72 -12.02 21.79
C ASN A 25 -16.09 -13.39 21.19
N ARG A 26 -17.01 -14.15 21.80
CA ARG A 26 -17.51 -15.44 21.29
C ARG A 26 -18.90 -15.35 20.68
N PHE A 27 -19.51 -14.17 20.66
CA PHE A 27 -20.81 -13.94 20.03
C PHE A 27 -20.63 -13.50 18.59
N ARG A 28 -21.52 -13.88 17.65
CA ARG A 28 -21.41 -13.52 16.23
C ARG A 28 -20.08 -13.91 15.60
N ILE A 29 -19.83 -15.21 15.48
CA ILE A 29 -18.52 -15.75 15.07
C ILE A 29 -18.52 -16.29 13.64
N SER A 30 -19.68 -16.38 12.98
CA SER A 30 -19.72 -16.65 11.56
C SER A 30 -19.50 -15.37 10.76
N PHE A 31 -18.93 -15.53 9.56
CA PHE A 31 -18.70 -14.44 8.62
C PHE A 31 -19.95 -13.60 8.37
N GLU A 32 -21.11 -14.23 8.17
CA GLU A 32 -22.39 -13.54 7.89
C GLU A 32 -22.88 -12.65 9.05
N GLU A 33 -22.43 -12.92 10.27
CA GLU A 33 -22.82 -12.15 11.46
C GLU A 33 -21.86 -10.99 11.76
N LEU A 34 -20.77 -10.86 11.00
CA LEU A 34 -19.83 -9.75 11.11
C LEU A 34 -20.46 -8.46 10.55
N ASN A 35 -19.94 -7.31 10.96
CA ASN A 35 -20.38 -6.04 10.40
C ASN A 35 -19.93 -5.93 8.92
N GLU A 36 -20.58 -5.04 8.16
CA GLU A 36 -20.33 -4.93 6.72
C GLU A 36 -18.89 -4.54 6.38
N ILE A 37 -18.24 -3.68 7.18
CA ILE A 37 -16.86 -3.24 6.94
C ILE A 37 -15.89 -4.41 7.14
N ASP A 38 -16.06 -5.20 8.20
CA ASP A 38 -15.26 -6.39 8.48
C ASP A 38 -15.46 -7.45 7.39
N LYS A 39 -16.68 -7.62 6.88
CA LYS A 39 -16.95 -8.52 5.75
C LYS A 39 -16.24 -8.04 4.49
N LYS A 40 -16.34 -6.77 4.12
CA LYS A 40 -15.63 -6.18 2.97
C LYS A 40 -14.12 -6.41 3.08
N MET A 41 -13.55 -6.07 4.24
CA MET A 41 -12.13 -6.26 4.55
C MET A 41 -11.68 -7.71 4.34
N LEU A 42 -12.40 -8.68 4.92
CA LEU A 42 -12.06 -10.10 4.79
C LEU A 42 -12.30 -10.66 3.38
N THR A 43 -13.32 -10.17 2.67
CA THR A 43 -13.58 -10.53 1.27
C THR A 43 -12.43 -10.07 0.37
N GLU A 44 -11.99 -8.82 0.48
CA GLU A 44 -10.86 -8.31 -0.32
C GLU A 44 -9.56 -9.05 -0.01
N MET A 45 -9.28 -9.31 1.27
CA MET A 45 -8.14 -10.15 1.69
C MET A 45 -8.19 -11.53 1.05
N ASP A 46 -9.35 -12.19 1.03
CA ASP A 46 -9.51 -13.54 0.49
C ASP A 46 -9.35 -13.56 -1.04
N MET A 47 -9.94 -12.59 -1.74
CA MET A 47 -9.78 -12.39 -3.19
C MET A 47 -8.30 -12.22 -3.55
N TYR A 48 -7.60 -11.33 -2.84
CA TYR A 48 -6.18 -11.09 -3.07
C TYR A 48 -5.34 -12.34 -2.80
N CYS A 49 -5.50 -12.97 -1.63
CA CYS A 49 -4.73 -14.16 -1.26
C CYS A 49 -4.97 -15.34 -2.22
N LYS A 50 -6.19 -15.51 -2.73
CA LYS A 50 -6.49 -16.53 -3.75
C LYS A 50 -5.75 -16.25 -5.04
N LYS A 51 -5.73 -14.99 -5.50
CA LYS A 51 -5.04 -14.64 -6.73
C LYS A 51 -3.53 -14.83 -6.63
N GLU A 52 -2.96 -14.47 -5.49
CA GLU A 52 -1.52 -14.61 -5.22
C GLU A 52 -1.05 -16.08 -5.17
N ILE A 53 -1.96 -17.04 -4.94
CA ILE A 53 -1.66 -18.48 -5.08
C ILE A 53 -1.53 -18.88 -6.56
N GLU A 54 -2.27 -18.25 -7.46
CA GLU A 54 -2.24 -18.53 -8.90
C GLU A 54 -1.03 -17.91 -9.58
N SER A 55 -0.69 -16.68 -9.20
CA SER A 55 0.37 -15.88 -9.81
C SER A 55 0.95 -14.91 -8.80
N GLU A 56 2.28 -14.90 -8.67
CA GLU A 56 2.98 -13.89 -7.88
C GLU A 56 2.85 -12.52 -8.55
N LEU A 57 2.49 -11.50 -7.76
CA LEU A 57 2.42 -10.12 -8.23
C LEU A 57 3.81 -9.50 -8.39
N TRP A 58 4.71 -9.85 -7.48
CA TRP A 58 6.08 -9.37 -7.45
C TRP A 58 6.98 -10.50 -6.89
N PRO A 59 8.10 -10.84 -7.56
CA PRO A 59 8.97 -11.93 -7.15
C PRO A 59 9.42 -11.81 -5.69
N GLY A 60 9.11 -12.84 -4.89
CA GLY A 60 9.47 -12.88 -3.47
C GLY A 60 8.55 -12.10 -2.53
N TYR A 61 7.55 -11.40 -3.07
CA TYR A 61 6.50 -10.74 -2.29
C TYR A 61 5.23 -11.59 -2.27
N LYS A 62 4.86 -12.03 -1.06
CA LYS A 62 3.65 -12.83 -0.85
C LYS A 62 2.97 -12.47 0.46
N LEU A 63 1.85 -11.75 0.40
CA LEU A 63 1.09 -11.28 1.56
C LEU A 63 0.31 -12.42 2.23
N SER A 64 -0.16 -13.40 1.46
CA SER A 64 -0.88 -14.58 1.95
C SER A 64 -0.08 -15.42 2.94
N ASP A 65 1.25 -15.38 2.86
CA ASP A 65 2.18 -16.05 3.79
C ASP A 65 2.50 -15.20 5.05
N LYS A 66 1.96 -13.97 5.14
CA LYS A 66 2.20 -13.04 6.25
C LYS A 66 1.05 -13.06 7.24
N THR A 67 1.37 -12.83 8.52
CA THR A 67 0.36 -12.64 9.56
C THR A 67 -0.05 -11.16 9.64
N ILE A 68 -1.32 -10.87 9.36
CA ILE A 68 -1.85 -9.51 9.36
C ILE A 68 -2.67 -9.26 10.62
N PHE A 69 -2.39 -8.15 11.31
CA PHE A 69 -3.22 -7.63 12.39
C PHE A 69 -4.06 -6.45 11.88
N ALA A 70 -5.31 -6.72 11.49
CA ALA A 70 -6.22 -5.69 11.02
C ALA A 70 -7.10 -5.18 12.16
N TYR A 71 -7.27 -3.87 12.30
CA TYR A 71 -8.21 -3.31 13.28
C TYR A 71 -8.97 -2.07 12.82
N ASP A 72 -10.23 -2.02 13.22
CA ASP A 72 -11.11 -0.86 13.09
C ASP A 72 -11.02 0.04 14.32
N GLY A 73 -10.39 1.19 14.16
CA GLY A 73 -10.31 2.26 15.15
C GLY A 73 -9.91 1.83 16.58
N ILE A 74 -10.25 2.68 17.56
CA ILE A 74 -9.97 2.39 18.98
C ILE A 74 -11.00 1.39 19.55
N PHE A 75 -12.26 1.47 19.11
CA PHE A 75 -13.39 0.69 19.66
C PHE A 75 -13.99 -0.34 18.69
N GLY A 76 -13.54 -0.37 17.44
CA GLY A 76 -14.01 -1.29 16.42
C GLY A 76 -13.41 -2.70 16.54
N SER A 77 -13.60 -3.53 15.54
CA SER A 77 -13.15 -4.94 15.53
C SER A 77 -11.64 -5.08 15.36
N ALA A 78 -11.06 -6.20 15.81
CA ALA A 78 -9.65 -6.51 15.68
C ALA A 78 -9.49 -7.98 15.27
N TYR A 79 -8.65 -8.24 14.29
CA TYR A 79 -8.44 -9.56 13.71
C TYR A 79 -6.95 -9.86 13.56
N ILE A 80 -6.58 -11.11 13.81
CA ILE A 80 -5.37 -11.68 13.22
C ILE A 80 -5.80 -12.57 12.05
N ILE A 81 -5.21 -12.32 10.89
CA ILE A 81 -5.42 -13.04 9.63
C ILE A 81 -4.13 -13.80 9.32
N ASN A 82 -4.28 -15.07 8.96
CA ASN A 82 -3.19 -16.01 8.64
C ASN A 82 -2.08 -16.05 9.72
N PRO A 83 -2.41 -16.38 10.98
CA PRO A 83 -1.40 -16.49 12.03
C PRO A 83 -0.40 -17.61 11.69
N SER A 84 0.89 -17.30 11.83
CA SER A 84 1.99 -18.26 11.69
C SER A 84 1.92 -19.41 12.70
N SER A 85 1.20 -19.22 13.81
CA SER A 85 0.96 -20.26 14.82
C SER A 85 -0.45 -20.17 15.40
N GLU A 86 -1.03 -21.32 15.77
CA GLU A 86 -2.36 -21.39 16.37
C GLU A 86 -2.46 -20.53 17.63
N ILE A 87 -3.46 -19.64 17.69
CA ILE A 87 -3.68 -18.76 18.84
C ILE A 87 -4.44 -19.49 19.94
N LYS A 88 -3.73 -19.92 20.99
CA LYS A 88 -4.30 -20.56 22.19
C LYS A 88 -4.60 -19.53 23.28
N SER A 89 -5.59 -18.67 23.05
CA SER A 89 -5.99 -17.60 23.97
C SER A 89 -7.50 -17.56 24.17
N MET A 90 -7.95 -17.39 25.41
CA MET A 90 -9.37 -17.17 25.71
C MET A 90 -9.90 -15.83 25.17
N PHE A 91 -8.99 -14.92 24.80
CA PHE A 91 -9.29 -13.61 24.24
C PHE A 91 -9.23 -13.57 22.71
N ALA A 92 -9.03 -14.70 22.06
CA ALA A 92 -9.11 -14.84 20.62
C ALA A 92 -10.18 -15.88 20.30
N THR A 93 -10.95 -15.62 19.26
CA THR A 93 -12.00 -16.53 18.78
C THR A 93 -11.81 -16.72 17.29
N LYS A 94 -11.67 -17.97 16.85
CA LYS A 94 -11.60 -18.29 15.43
C LYS A 94 -12.94 -17.96 14.76
N ILE A 95 -12.90 -17.24 13.65
CA ILE A 95 -14.07 -16.92 12.83
C ILE A 95 -14.40 -18.13 11.95
N ILE A 96 -15.69 -18.43 11.83
CA ILE A 96 -16.22 -19.44 10.92
C ILE A 96 -16.40 -18.75 9.57
N LEU A 97 -15.46 -19.00 8.66
CA LEU A 97 -15.46 -18.48 7.30
C LEU A 97 -16.19 -19.46 6.36
N PRO A 98 -16.69 -18.98 5.20
CA PRO A 98 -17.19 -19.87 4.14
C PRO A 98 -16.12 -20.89 3.70
N GLU A 99 -16.54 -22.06 3.20
CA GLU A 99 -15.61 -23.15 2.84
C GLU A 99 -14.64 -22.77 1.73
N GLU A 100 -15.08 -21.88 0.83
CA GLU A 100 -14.28 -21.34 -0.25
C GLU A 100 -13.22 -20.34 0.21
N CYS A 101 -13.30 -19.82 1.45
CA CYS A 101 -12.36 -18.82 1.97
C CYS A 101 -11.11 -19.52 2.54
N ASN A 102 -9.95 -19.17 1.99
CA ASN A 102 -8.67 -19.81 2.35
C ASN A 102 -7.95 -19.10 3.51
N LEU A 103 -8.58 -18.10 4.13
CA LEU A 103 -8.01 -17.37 5.25
C LEU A 103 -8.16 -18.13 6.57
N ASN A 104 -7.22 -17.92 7.48
CA ASN A 104 -7.34 -18.35 8.87
C ASN A 104 -7.48 -17.13 9.78
N VAL A 105 -8.69 -16.83 10.24
CA VAL A 105 -9.01 -15.57 10.92
C VAL A 105 -9.40 -15.78 12.38
N TYR A 106 -8.79 -15.01 13.27
CA TYR A 106 -9.13 -14.93 14.68
C TYR A 106 -9.55 -13.51 15.05
N ARG A 107 -10.76 -13.35 15.59
CA ARG A 107 -11.20 -12.10 16.21
C ARG A 107 -10.62 -11.97 17.60
N LEU A 108 -10.00 -10.84 17.87
CA LEU A 108 -9.40 -10.52 19.16
C LEU A 108 -10.34 -9.69 20.02
N ALA A 109 -10.36 -10.00 21.32
CA ALA A 109 -11.10 -9.22 22.28
C ALA A 109 -10.50 -7.81 22.41
N LYS A 110 -11.32 -6.81 22.09
CA LYS A 110 -10.94 -5.40 21.89
C LYS A 110 -10.19 -4.76 23.06
N PHE A 111 -10.53 -5.13 24.29
CA PHE A 111 -9.98 -4.54 25.52
C PHE A 111 -8.87 -5.39 26.18
N THR A 112 -8.28 -6.32 25.44
CA THR A 112 -7.06 -6.97 25.92
C THR A 112 -5.90 -5.99 25.90
N LEU A 113 -4.99 -6.12 26.87
CA LEU A 113 -3.87 -5.19 27.01
C LEU A 113 -3.04 -5.08 25.72
N GLN A 114 -2.73 -6.20 25.06
CA GLN A 114 -1.93 -6.22 23.81
C GLN A 114 -2.63 -5.46 22.67
N VAL A 115 -3.92 -5.71 22.44
CA VAL A 115 -4.71 -5.07 21.37
C VAL A 115 -4.93 -3.60 21.68
N PHE A 116 -5.32 -3.28 22.92
CA PHE A 116 -5.65 -1.92 23.32
C PHE A 116 -4.43 -1.00 23.31
N ILE A 117 -3.27 -1.46 23.79
CA ILE A 117 -2.02 -0.69 23.70
C ILE A 117 -1.69 -0.38 22.25
N LYS A 118 -1.79 -1.36 21.33
CA LYS A 118 -1.46 -1.09 19.93
C LYS A 118 -2.39 -0.05 19.30
N ARG A 119 -3.68 -0.09 19.61
CA ARG A 119 -4.67 0.89 19.11
C ARG A 119 -4.44 2.33 19.59
N LEU A 120 -3.69 2.52 20.67
CA LEU A 120 -3.32 3.84 21.18
C LEU A 120 -2.03 4.37 20.56
N MET A 121 -1.27 3.54 19.85
CA MET A 121 -0.06 3.98 19.17
C MET A 121 -0.43 4.80 17.92
N PRO A 122 0.33 5.86 17.61
CA PRO A 122 0.16 6.58 16.35
C PRO A 122 0.53 5.70 15.16
N GLY A 123 -0.01 6.02 13.99
CA GLY A 123 0.23 5.29 12.75
C GLY A 123 -0.91 4.35 12.37
N SER A 124 -0.92 3.98 11.09
CA SER A 124 -1.90 3.05 10.52
C SER A 124 -1.29 1.72 10.10
N PHE A 125 0.05 1.59 10.09
CA PHE A 125 0.76 0.39 9.63
C PHE A 125 2.21 0.31 10.16
N ASN A 126 2.88 -0.85 10.04
CA ASN A 126 4.28 -0.98 10.47
C ASN A 126 5.20 -0.18 9.56
N VAL A 127 6.06 0.63 10.16
CA VAL A 127 7.23 1.16 9.43
C VAL A 127 8.36 0.15 9.42
N ILE A 128 9.25 0.27 8.45
CA ILE A 128 10.45 -0.55 8.29
C ILE A 128 11.19 -0.73 9.63
N GLY A 129 11.49 -1.98 9.98
CA GLY A 129 12.16 -2.37 11.21
C GLY A 129 11.25 -2.51 12.46
N GLU A 130 9.99 -2.09 12.43
CA GLU A 130 9.06 -2.24 13.56
C GLU A 130 8.59 -3.69 13.73
N LYS A 131 9.05 -4.38 14.79
CA LYS A 131 8.63 -5.74 15.12
C LYS A 131 7.59 -5.77 16.23
N ILE A 132 6.36 -6.14 15.89
CA ILE A 132 5.25 -6.24 16.84
C ILE A 132 4.84 -7.68 16.99
N LYS A 133 4.56 -8.10 18.23
CA LYS A 133 3.97 -9.41 18.52
C LYS A 133 2.61 -9.26 19.17
N ILE A 134 1.62 -9.98 18.64
CA ILE A 134 0.28 -10.09 19.20
C ILE A 134 -0.07 -11.57 19.34
N PHE A 135 -0.38 -11.99 20.57
CA PHE A 135 -0.64 -13.39 20.91
C PHE A 135 0.43 -14.37 20.38
N GLY A 136 1.70 -13.97 20.46
CA GLY A 136 2.85 -14.81 20.07
C GLY A 136 3.19 -14.81 18.57
N ASN A 137 2.36 -14.21 17.73
CA ASN A 137 2.63 -14.06 16.31
C ASN A 137 3.30 -12.70 16.04
N GLU A 138 4.37 -12.67 15.25
CA GLU A 138 4.87 -11.42 14.66
C GLU A 138 3.88 -10.98 13.58
N VAL A 139 3.50 -9.70 13.58
CA VAL A 139 2.41 -9.20 12.74
C VAL A 139 2.83 -7.95 11.96
N TYR A 140 2.31 -7.87 10.74
CA TYR A 140 2.13 -6.60 10.05
C TYR A 140 0.74 -6.06 10.38
N TYR A 141 0.62 -4.85 10.93
CA TYR A 141 -0.67 -4.27 11.30
C TYR A 141 -1.17 -3.31 10.23
N ILE A 142 -2.49 -3.24 10.14
CA ILE A 142 -3.16 -2.25 9.32
C ILE A 142 -4.40 -1.74 10.06
N LYS A 143 -4.54 -0.43 10.13
CA LYS A 143 -5.77 0.22 10.58
C LYS A 143 -6.69 0.40 9.38
N TYR A 144 -7.94 0.03 9.53
CA TYR A 144 -8.99 0.30 8.55
C TYR A 144 -10.19 0.97 9.20
N ASP A 145 -11.04 1.59 8.41
CA ASP A 145 -12.38 2.05 8.76
C ASP A 145 -13.27 2.14 7.51
N GLU A 146 -14.48 2.65 7.65
CA GLU A 146 -15.46 2.79 6.57
C GLU A 146 -14.91 3.58 5.37
N SER A 147 -14.07 4.60 5.63
CA SER A 147 -13.55 5.47 4.58
C SER A 147 -12.60 4.77 3.61
N ASN A 148 -12.03 3.62 4.02
CA ASN A 148 -11.21 2.77 3.16
C ASN A 148 -12.03 1.96 2.14
N PHE A 149 -13.36 2.06 2.13
CA PHE A 149 -14.23 1.32 1.20
C PHE A 149 -15.27 2.19 0.48
N GLU A 150 -15.29 3.50 0.76
CA GLU A 150 -16.31 4.41 0.22
C GLU A 150 -15.78 5.35 -0.86
N LYS A 151 -14.50 5.69 -0.81
CA LYS A 151 -13.91 6.63 -1.76
C LYS A 151 -13.66 5.93 -3.09
N GLU A 152 -14.07 6.56 -4.18
CA GLU A 152 -13.64 6.18 -5.52
C GLU A 152 -12.22 6.68 -5.77
N PHE A 153 -11.46 5.94 -6.58
CA PHE A 153 -10.16 6.39 -7.12
C PHE A 153 -9.09 6.70 -6.06
N SER A 154 -9.16 6.05 -4.89
CA SER A 154 -8.31 6.35 -3.75
C SER A 154 -7.27 5.27 -3.53
N SER A 155 -6.00 5.68 -3.43
CA SER A 155 -4.90 4.82 -2.95
C SER A 155 -5.16 4.30 -1.53
N LYS A 156 -6.05 4.96 -0.78
CA LYS A 156 -6.44 4.58 0.59
C LYS A 156 -7.55 3.54 0.63
N HIS A 157 -8.02 3.04 -0.51
CA HIS A 157 -8.88 1.86 -0.51
C HIS A 157 -8.16 0.70 0.19
N PHE A 158 -8.89 -0.13 0.93
CA PHE A 158 -8.29 -1.07 1.88
C PHE A 158 -7.20 -1.95 1.25
N MET A 159 -7.49 -2.63 0.13
CA MET A 159 -6.50 -3.52 -0.46
C MET A 159 -5.31 -2.84 -1.13
N PRO A 160 -5.49 -1.83 -2.00
CA PRO A 160 -4.37 -1.05 -2.52
C PRO A 160 -3.47 -0.50 -1.42
N PHE A 161 -4.06 0.08 -0.38
CA PHE A 161 -3.33 0.67 0.74
C PHE A 161 -2.55 -0.38 1.54
N LEU A 162 -3.18 -1.52 1.87
CA LEU A 162 -2.49 -2.59 2.59
C LEU A 162 -1.28 -3.10 1.79
N VAL A 163 -1.48 -3.37 0.51
CA VAL A 163 -0.45 -3.95 -0.35
C VAL A 163 0.70 -2.95 -0.58
N HIS A 164 0.39 -1.67 -0.81
CA HIS A 164 1.37 -0.58 -0.92
C HIS A 164 2.29 -0.51 0.29
N GLU A 165 1.70 -0.35 1.49
CA GLU A 165 2.48 -0.15 2.71
C GLU A 165 3.21 -1.43 3.13
N ALA A 166 2.59 -2.61 2.91
CA ALA A 166 3.24 -3.88 3.19
C ALA A 166 4.40 -4.15 2.22
N PHE A 167 4.35 -3.65 0.98
CA PHE A 167 5.44 -3.76 0.03
C PHE A 167 6.68 -2.99 0.52
N HIS A 168 6.50 -1.74 0.96
CA HIS A 168 7.55 -0.97 1.64
C HIS A 168 8.19 -1.77 2.78
N TYR A 169 7.36 -2.33 3.66
CA TYR A 169 7.83 -3.05 4.84
C TYR A 169 8.53 -4.39 4.53
N PHE A 170 8.10 -5.13 3.50
CA PHE A 170 8.63 -6.48 3.24
C PHE A 170 9.70 -6.52 2.15
N MET A 171 9.66 -5.64 1.17
CA MET A 171 10.55 -5.68 0.00
C MET A 171 11.62 -4.60 0.04
N GLN A 172 11.30 -3.40 0.50
CA GLN A 172 12.14 -2.21 0.28
C GLN A 172 13.03 -1.84 1.48
N ASN A 173 13.23 -2.77 2.43
CA ASN A 173 14.02 -2.51 3.65
C ASN A 173 15.47 -2.12 3.39
N GLU A 174 16.05 -2.59 2.28
CA GLU A 174 17.45 -2.35 1.92
C GLU A 174 17.61 -1.42 0.71
N TRP A 175 16.50 -0.91 0.17
CA TRP A 175 16.52 -0.07 -1.04
C TRP A 175 17.05 1.33 -0.74
N SER A 176 17.65 1.95 -1.75
CA SER A 176 18.19 3.30 -1.63
C SER A 176 17.09 4.35 -1.79
N GLY A 177 16.46 4.75 -0.70
CA GLY A 177 15.77 6.04 -0.61
C GLY A 177 14.28 5.99 -0.32
N GLY A 178 13.48 6.71 -1.12
CA GLY A 178 12.04 6.89 -0.90
C GLY A 178 11.68 8.01 0.09
N SER A 179 12.69 8.71 0.62
CA SER A 179 12.45 9.87 1.50
C SER A 179 11.90 11.06 0.72
N ARG A 180 10.96 11.78 1.35
CA ARG A 180 10.50 13.08 0.87
C ARG A 180 11.70 13.98 0.57
N PHE A 181 11.65 14.66 -0.57
CA PHE A 181 12.70 15.54 -1.00
C PHE A 181 12.18 16.94 -1.33
N TYR A 182 13.09 17.90 -1.26
CA TYR A 182 12.83 19.28 -1.62
C TYR A 182 13.96 19.78 -2.51
N GLY A 183 13.62 20.65 -3.45
CA GLY A 183 14.60 21.33 -4.28
C GLY A 183 13.97 22.51 -5.01
N GLU A 184 14.79 23.50 -5.33
CA GLU A 184 14.33 24.63 -6.13
C GLU A 184 14.22 24.22 -7.61
N LEU A 185 13.09 24.54 -8.22
CA LEU A 185 12.89 24.40 -9.67
C LEU A 185 12.88 25.78 -10.33
N THR A 186 13.69 25.95 -11.35
CA THR A 186 13.69 27.11 -12.24
C THR A 186 12.56 27.02 -13.27
N GLU A 187 12.34 28.07 -14.07
CA GLU A 187 11.40 28.02 -15.20
C GLU A 187 11.82 26.97 -16.24
N SER A 188 13.14 26.78 -16.43
CA SER A 188 13.69 25.73 -17.30
C SER A 188 13.29 24.34 -16.82
N ASP A 189 13.40 24.09 -15.52
CA ASP A 189 12.98 22.81 -14.92
C ASP A 189 11.50 22.54 -15.15
N ILE A 190 10.64 23.53 -14.89
CA ILE A 190 9.20 23.40 -15.09
C ILE A 190 8.87 23.14 -16.56
N SER A 191 9.58 23.79 -17.50
CA SER A 191 9.37 23.54 -18.93
C SER A 191 9.77 22.12 -19.35
N LEU A 192 10.82 21.54 -18.76
CA LEU A 192 11.23 20.16 -19.05
C LEU A 192 10.26 19.15 -18.43
N ILE A 193 9.79 19.39 -17.20
CA ILE A 193 8.75 18.57 -16.56
C ILE A 193 7.46 18.59 -17.40
N GLU A 194 7.06 19.75 -17.93
CA GLU A 194 5.89 19.86 -18.81
C GLU A 194 6.03 19.00 -20.07
N LYS A 195 7.20 18.98 -20.70
CA LYS A 195 7.47 18.10 -21.85
C LYS A 195 7.39 16.63 -21.46
N GLU A 196 8.00 16.26 -20.34
CA GLU A 196 7.95 14.89 -19.83
C GLU A 196 6.52 14.45 -19.58
N TYR A 197 5.69 15.28 -18.96
CA TYR A 197 4.30 14.93 -18.65
C TYR A 197 3.43 14.74 -19.88
N VAL A 198 3.70 15.45 -20.98
CA VAL A 198 3.05 15.18 -22.27
C VAL A 198 3.43 13.78 -22.78
N ILE A 199 4.70 13.39 -22.67
CA ILE A 199 5.16 12.05 -23.09
C ILE A 199 4.56 10.96 -22.19
N LEU A 200 4.54 11.17 -20.88
CA LEU A 200 3.92 10.24 -19.93
C LEU A 200 2.40 10.10 -20.17
N GLU A 201 1.70 11.18 -20.52
CA GLU A 201 0.29 11.07 -20.90
C GLU A 201 0.09 10.24 -22.18
N ASN A 202 0.95 10.39 -23.18
CA ASN A 202 0.90 9.56 -24.39
C ASN A 202 1.12 8.08 -24.08
N ILE A 203 2.10 7.76 -23.22
CA ILE A 203 2.33 6.40 -22.72
C ILE A 203 1.07 5.88 -22.02
N ARG A 204 0.50 6.66 -21.11
CA ARG A 204 -0.71 6.28 -20.36
C ARG A 204 -1.91 6.03 -21.28
N ILE A 205 -2.11 6.88 -22.29
CA ILE A 205 -3.18 6.70 -23.29
C ILE A 205 -2.97 5.41 -24.08
N GLU A 206 -1.73 5.11 -24.48
CA GLU A 206 -1.40 3.89 -25.22
C GLU A 206 -1.65 2.64 -24.36
N LEU A 207 -1.19 2.64 -23.11
CA LEU A 207 -1.40 1.54 -22.15
C LEU A 207 -2.88 1.31 -21.81
N LYS A 208 -3.73 2.34 -21.89
CA LYS A 208 -5.19 2.21 -21.66
C LYS A 208 -5.93 1.56 -22.83
N LYS A 209 -5.29 1.33 -23.99
CA LYS A 209 -5.95 0.66 -25.13
C LYS A 209 -6.15 -0.81 -24.85
N GLU A 210 -7.20 -1.40 -25.44
CA GLU A 210 -7.42 -2.86 -25.40
C GLU A 210 -6.24 -3.65 -25.99
N LYS A 211 -5.51 -3.05 -26.93
CA LYS A 211 -4.30 -3.58 -27.55
C LYS A 211 -3.27 -2.46 -27.71
N PRO A 212 -2.40 -2.25 -26.70
CA PRO A 212 -1.32 -1.28 -26.80
C PRO A 212 -0.37 -1.62 -27.95
N SER A 213 0.11 -0.59 -28.64
CA SER A 213 1.13 -0.72 -29.69
C SER A 213 2.51 -0.68 -29.07
N ARG A 214 3.21 -1.83 -29.08
CA ARG A 214 4.59 -1.93 -28.61
C ARG A 214 5.51 -0.92 -29.30
N ASP A 215 5.34 -0.69 -30.61
CA ASP A 215 6.17 0.26 -31.36
C ASP A 215 5.95 1.72 -30.91
N GLU A 216 4.71 2.11 -30.60
CA GLU A 216 4.41 3.45 -30.06
C GLU A 216 4.97 3.61 -28.65
N LEU A 217 4.82 2.60 -27.79
CA LEU A 217 5.40 2.60 -26.45
C LEU A 217 6.93 2.73 -26.50
N LEU A 218 7.61 2.04 -27.42
CA LEU A 218 9.05 2.19 -27.63
C LEU A 218 9.43 3.60 -28.12
N ASN A 219 8.64 4.20 -29.01
CA ASN A 219 8.89 5.56 -29.49
C ASN A 219 8.75 6.57 -28.33
N TYR A 220 7.67 6.50 -27.56
CA TYR A 220 7.50 7.38 -26.40
C TYR A 220 8.54 7.13 -25.31
N SER A 221 9.00 5.89 -25.13
CA SER A 221 10.09 5.57 -24.20
C SER A 221 11.40 6.26 -24.63
N ASN A 222 11.73 6.26 -25.93
CA ASN A 222 12.88 6.99 -26.46
C ASN A 222 12.76 8.50 -26.21
N GLU A 223 11.58 9.08 -26.46
CA GLU A 223 11.34 10.51 -26.18
C GLU A 223 11.49 10.84 -24.69
N LEU A 224 10.96 9.98 -23.82
CA LEU A 224 11.07 10.12 -22.37
C LEU A 224 12.54 10.09 -21.93
N ILE A 225 13.33 9.15 -22.45
CA ILE A 225 14.76 9.04 -22.16
C ILE A 225 15.50 10.32 -22.54
N VAL A 226 15.22 10.87 -23.73
CA VAL A 226 15.85 12.12 -24.19
C VAL A 226 15.51 13.29 -23.25
N VAL A 227 14.25 13.46 -22.87
CA VAL A 227 13.84 14.55 -21.97
C VAL A 227 14.45 14.38 -20.58
N ARG A 228 14.50 13.16 -20.05
CA ARG A 228 15.14 12.90 -18.75
C ARG A 228 16.64 13.18 -18.79
N GLU A 229 17.35 12.87 -19.87
CA GLU A 229 18.75 13.25 -20.05
C GLU A 229 18.96 14.77 -20.09
N GLU A 230 18.01 15.52 -20.66
CA GLU A 230 18.01 17.00 -20.58
C GLU A 230 17.80 17.47 -19.14
N ARG A 231 16.86 16.86 -18.40
CA ARG A 231 16.59 17.16 -16.99
C ARG A 231 17.80 16.86 -16.09
N ILE A 232 18.50 15.73 -16.30
CA ILE A 232 19.74 15.38 -15.56
C ILE A 232 20.79 16.48 -15.72
N LYS A 233 20.96 17.00 -16.94
CA LYS A 233 21.94 18.07 -17.20
C LYS A 233 21.49 19.41 -16.64
N ASN A 234 20.18 19.68 -16.61
CA ASN A 234 19.63 20.94 -16.16
C ASN A 234 19.64 21.06 -14.63
N ASN A 235 19.23 20.00 -13.92
CA ASN A 235 19.12 19.98 -12.46
C ASN A 235 19.35 18.56 -11.91
N PRO A 236 20.62 18.11 -11.87
CA PRO A 236 20.95 16.73 -11.51
C PRO A 236 20.52 16.37 -10.09
N GLU A 237 20.69 17.29 -9.13
CA GLU A 237 20.38 17.02 -7.72
C GLU A 237 18.87 16.81 -7.50
N TYR A 238 18.02 17.62 -8.15
CA TYR A 238 16.59 17.43 -8.05
C TYR A 238 16.16 16.11 -8.68
N LEU A 239 16.64 15.82 -9.89
CA LEU A 239 16.21 14.63 -10.61
C LEU A 239 16.72 13.34 -9.96
N GLU A 240 17.92 13.30 -9.40
CA GLU A 240 18.41 12.12 -8.67
C GLU A 240 17.49 11.77 -7.49
N LYS A 241 17.05 12.78 -6.74
CA LYS A 241 16.10 12.59 -5.63
C LYS A 241 14.72 12.17 -6.13
N GLU A 242 14.26 12.75 -7.24
CA GLU A 242 13.00 12.37 -7.87
C GLU A 242 13.03 10.92 -8.36
N LEU A 243 14.09 10.47 -9.03
CA LEU A 243 14.25 9.09 -9.51
C LEU A 243 14.26 8.06 -8.39
N SER A 244 14.88 8.40 -7.25
CA SER A 244 14.85 7.57 -6.05
C SER A 244 13.43 7.44 -5.51
N MET A 245 12.73 8.56 -5.32
CA MET A 245 11.34 8.53 -4.82
C MET A 245 10.37 7.89 -5.82
N GLU A 246 10.57 8.11 -7.12
CA GLU A 246 9.80 7.51 -8.21
C GLU A 246 9.94 5.99 -8.21
N THR A 247 11.15 5.49 -7.97
CA THR A 247 11.40 4.04 -7.91
C THR A 247 10.74 3.43 -6.69
N ASP A 248 10.91 4.02 -5.51
CA ASP A 248 10.41 3.43 -4.27
C ASP A 248 8.90 3.53 -4.16
N GLU A 249 8.34 4.73 -4.29
CA GLU A 249 6.91 4.94 -4.14
C GLU A 249 6.13 4.46 -5.36
N GLY A 250 6.70 4.56 -6.57
CA GLY A 250 6.04 4.10 -7.78
C GLY A 250 5.93 2.58 -7.88
N THR A 251 6.90 1.82 -7.36
CA THR A 251 6.78 0.35 -7.31
C THR A 251 5.76 -0.12 -6.28
N ALA A 252 5.71 0.54 -5.11
CA ALA A 252 4.68 0.32 -4.10
C ALA A 252 3.27 0.67 -4.66
N GLU A 253 3.17 1.79 -5.37
CA GLU A 253 1.93 2.23 -6.00
C GLU A 253 1.48 1.27 -7.11
N TYR A 254 2.42 0.78 -7.93
CA TYR A 254 2.17 -0.24 -8.95
C TYR A 254 1.56 -1.52 -8.35
N VAL A 255 2.13 -2.07 -7.28
CA VAL A 255 1.54 -3.26 -6.63
C VAL A 255 0.20 -2.94 -5.98
N GLY A 256 -0.01 -1.72 -5.50
CA GLY A 256 -1.31 -1.22 -5.02
C GLY A 256 -2.38 -1.18 -6.13
N ILE A 257 -2.04 -0.69 -7.32
CA ILE A 257 -2.91 -0.68 -8.50
C ILE A 257 -3.28 -2.11 -8.91
N LYS A 258 -2.30 -3.01 -8.95
CA LYS A 258 -2.56 -4.42 -9.28
C LYS A 258 -3.43 -5.10 -8.21
N ALA A 259 -3.24 -4.77 -6.93
CA ALA A 259 -4.13 -5.23 -5.88
C ALA A 259 -5.56 -4.71 -6.06
N ALA A 260 -5.74 -3.46 -6.50
CA ALA A 260 -7.05 -2.89 -6.82
C ALA A 260 -7.77 -3.70 -7.90
N GLU A 261 -7.07 -4.02 -9.00
CA GLU A 261 -7.60 -4.83 -10.10
C GLU A 261 -8.09 -6.19 -9.61
N ILE A 262 -7.31 -6.85 -8.76
CA ILE A 262 -7.63 -8.18 -8.21
C ILE A 262 -8.93 -8.14 -7.39
N VAL A 263 -9.15 -7.09 -6.61
CA VAL A 263 -10.36 -6.95 -5.78
C VAL A 263 -11.52 -6.28 -6.51
N GLY A 264 -11.36 -5.97 -7.81
CA GLY A 264 -12.38 -5.30 -8.62
C GLY A 264 -12.62 -3.84 -8.23
N TYR A 265 -11.63 -3.19 -7.60
CA TYR A 265 -11.67 -1.77 -7.27
C TYR A 265 -11.07 -0.94 -8.42
N ASN A 266 -11.79 0.10 -8.84
CA ASN A 266 -11.33 0.97 -9.93
C ASN A 266 -10.31 1.98 -9.39
N TYR A 267 -9.03 1.70 -9.61
CA TYR A 267 -7.92 2.55 -9.21
C TYR A 267 -6.74 2.35 -10.18
N ASN A 268 -6.07 3.45 -10.55
CA ASN A 268 -5.00 3.45 -11.54
C ASN A 268 -4.16 4.72 -11.44
N VAL A 269 -3.13 4.83 -12.29
CA VAL A 269 -2.27 6.02 -12.40
C VAL A 269 -3.09 7.29 -12.65
N MET A 270 -2.76 8.32 -11.85
CA MET A 270 -3.37 9.65 -11.80
C MET A 270 -4.83 9.68 -11.35
N TYR A 271 -5.21 8.71 -10.52
CA TYR A 271 -6.49 8.69 -9.83
C TYR A 271 -6.32 9.29 -8.45
N PHE A 272 -7.10 10.34 -8.16
CA PHE A 272 -6.98 11.07 -6.89
C PHE A 272 -8.24 10.93 -6.02
N ASP A 273 -8.04 11.02 -4.70
CA ASP A 273 -9.08 11.09 -3.64
C ASP A 273 -10.22 12.11 -3.92
N SER A 274 -10.03 13.03 -4.86
CA SER A 274 -11.06 13.94 -5.36
C SER A 274 -12.11 13.29 -6.27
N GLY A 275 -11.98 11.99 -6.56
CA GLY A 275 -12.84 11.25 -7.49
C GLY A 275 -12.56 11.61 -8.94
N LYS A 276 -11.30 11.95 -9.28
CA LYS A 276 -10.91 12.36 -10.63
C LYS A 276 -9.74 11.55 -11.17
N ASP A 277 -9.87 11.15 -12.43
CA ASP A 277 -8.77 10.78 -13.33
C ASP A 277 -8.24 12.08 -13.99
N ILE A 278 -6.98 12.43 -13.72
CA ILE A 278 -6.35 13.65 -14.24
C ILE A 278 -5.24 13.26 -15.22
N PRO A 279 -5.12 13.88 -16.40
CA PRO A 279 -4.01 13.59 -17.31
C PRO A 279 -2.70 14.23 -16.81
N PHE A 280 -1.55 13.60 -17.11
CA PHE A 280 -0.24 14.13 -16.71
C PHE A 280 -0.02 15.54 -17.27
N ASP A 281 -0.37 15.76 -18.53
CA ASP A 281 -0.24 17.05 -19.22
C ASP A 281 -1.14 18.16 -18.65
N GLY A 282 -2.11 17.81 -17.79
CA GLY A 282 -2.95 18.75 -17.06
C GLY A 282 -2.30 19.35 -15.81
N VAL A 283 -1.23 18.77 -15.29
CA VAL A 283 -0.64 19.17 -14.00
C VAL A 283 0.04 20.55 -14.07
N ILE A 284 0.92 20.76 -15.05
CA ILE A 284 1.68 22.01 -15.17
C ILE A 284 0.78 23.22 -15.49
N PRO A 285 -0.24 23.12 -16.35
CA PRO A 285 -1.23 24.20 -16.50
C PRO A 285 -1.92 24.61 -15.20
N VAL A 286 -2.32 23.65 -14.36
CA VAL A 286 -2.97 23.91 -13.06
C VAL A 286 -1.99 24.53 -12.06
N LEU A 287 -0.74 24.07 -12.07
CA LEU A 287 0.36 24.67 -11.30
C LEU A 287 0.59 26.14 -11.68
N LYS A 288 0.73 26.43 -12.98
CA LYS A 288 0.94 27.80 -13.49
C LYS A 288 -0.25 28.72 -13.18
N ALA A 289 -1.47 28.18 -13.07
CA ALA A 289 -2.66 28.91 -12.66
C ALA A 289 -2.73 29.20 -11.15
N GLY A 290 -1.79 28.68 -10.35
CA GLY A 290 -1.76 28.86 -8.89
C GLY A 290 -2.79 28.02 -8.13
N ALA A 291 -3.37 27.00 -8.77
CA ALA A 291 -4.35 26.10 -8.16
C ALA A 291 -3.71 24.82 -7.57
N LEU A 292 -2.39 24.68 -7.70
CA LEU A 292 -1.60 23.56 -7.20
C LEU A 292 -0.31 24.09 -6.59
N GLU A 293 0.08 23.57 -5.43
CA GLU A 293 1.34 23.92 -4.79
C GLU A 293 2.51 23.25 -5.52
N LYS A 294 3.64 23.94 -5.61
CA LYS A 294 4.83 23.42 -6.30
C LYS A 294 5.40 22.16 -5.67
N SER A 295 5.22 21.99 -4.35
CA SER A 295 5.66 20.79 -3.65
C SER A 295 4.95 19.53 -4.14
N PHE A 296 3.76 19.64 -4.77
CA PHE A 296 3.06 18.50 -5.37
C PHE A 296 3.91 17.73 -6.39
N LEU A 297 4.79 18.43 -7.13
CA LEU A 297 5.70 17.80 -8.09
C LEU A 297 6.71 16.86 -7.41
N ALA A 298 7.12 17.15 -6.18
CA ALA A 298 8.04 16.31 -5.42
C ALA A 298 7.29 15.32 -4.51
N ASP A 299 6.17 15.73 -3.91
CA ASP A 299 5.48 14.97 -2.87
C ASP A 299 4.50 13.94 -3.42
N SER A 300 3.96 14.12 -4.63
CA SER A 300 2.84 13.31 -5.15
C SER A 300 3.11 12.71 -6.52
N MET A 301 3.71 13.47 -7.44
CA MET A 301 3.94 12.98 -8.79
C MET A 301 4.85 11.74 -8.91
N PRO A 302 5.89 11.54 -8.07
CA PRO A 302 6.75 10.36 -8.18
C PRO A 302 6.01 9.02 -8.02
N TYR A 303 4.91 8.97 -7.25
CA TYR A 303 4.05 7.78 -7.15
C TYR A 303 3.47 7.44 -8.53
N GLU A 304 2.90 8.47 -9.18
CA GLU A 304 2.19 8.33 -10.44
C GLU A 304 3.13 8.04 -11.60
N THR A 305 4.24 8.77 -11.70
CA THR A 305 5.22 8.58 -12.77
C THR A 305 5.89 7.22 -12.64
N GLY A 306 6.25 6.79 -11.43
CA GLY A 306 6.91 5.52 -11.19
C GLY A 306 5.98 4.32 -11.39
N ALA A 307 4.72 4.42 -10.97
CA ALA A 307 3.72 3.39 -11.25
C ALA A 307 3.48 3.24 -12.76
N LEU A 308 3.43 4.35 -13.51
CA LEU A 308 3.32 4.32 -14.96
C LEU A 308 4.52 3.63 -15.62
N LEU A 309 5.74 3.89 -15.12
CA LEU A 309 6.94 3.21 -15.62
C LEU A 309 6.90 1.72 -15.35
N CYS A 310 6.42 1.29 -14.19
CA CYS A 310 6.24 -0.14 -13.91
C CYS A 310 5.27 -0.80 -14.90
N LEU A 311 4.12 -0.16 -15.17
CA LEU A 311 3.16 -0.63 -16.17
C LEU A 311 3.76 -0.67 -17.59
N LEU A 312 4.58 0.33 -17.93
CA LEU A 312 5.29 0.37 -19.20
C LEU A 312 6.32 -0.77 -19.33
N LEU A 313 7.11 -1.03 -18.29
CA LEU A 313 8.09 -2.11 -18.27
C LEU A 313 7.42 -3.49 -18.39
N GLU A 314 6.27 -3.67 -17.73
CA GLU A 314 5.43 -4.86 -17.83
C GLU A 314 4.90 -5.05 -19.27
N GLU A 315 4.28 -4.02 -19.86
CA GLU A 315 3.71 -4.10 -21.22
C GLU A 315 4.78 -4.29 -22.31
N LEU A 316 5.98 -3.72 -22.11
CA LEU A 316 7.11 -3.94 -23.01
C LEU A 316 7.78 -5.31 -22.85
N GLU A 317 7.35 -6.10 -21.87
CA GLU A 317 7.90 -7.40 -21.48
C GLU A 317 9.41 -7.32 -21.18
N ILE A 318 9.84 -6.26 -20.47
CA ILE A 318 11.26 -6.11 -20.09
C ILE A 318 11.64 -7.27 -19.16
N PRO A 319 12.68 -8.06 -19.46
CA PRO A 319 12.99 -9.24 -18.68
C PRO A 319 13.61 -8.88 -17.32
N ASN A 320 13.15 -9.54 -16.26
CA ASN A 320 13.72 -9.51 -14.91
C ASN A 320 13.84 -8.11 -14.26
N TRP A 321 13.00 -7.14 -14.66
CA TRP A 321 13.12 -5.77 -14.15
C TRP A 321 12.81 -5.68 -12.65
N GLN A 322 11.88 -6.49 -12.15
CA GLN A 322 11.52 -6.55 -10.73
C GLN A 322 12.65 -7.18 -9.90
N GLU A 323 13.27 -8.25 -10.39
CA GLU A 323 14.42 -8.89 -9.75
C GLU A 323 15.62 -7.93 -9.69
N LYS A 324 15.89 -7.18 -10.75
CA LYS A 324 16.96 -6.18 -10.76
C LYS A 324 16.74 -5.09 -9.69
N LEU A 325 15.49 -4.67 -9.47
CA LEU A 325 15.15 -3.75 -8.38
C LEU A 325 15.29 -4.40 -7.01
N ASN A 326 14.92 -5.68 -6.85
CA ASN A 326 15.10 -6.42 -5.60
C ASN A 326 16.58 -6.58 -5.20
N GLU A 327 17.51 -6.54 -6.15
CA GLU A 327 18.96 -6.63 -5.90
C GLU A 327 19.60 -5.30 -5.49
N GLN A 328 18.85 -4.19 -5.55
CA GLN A 328 19.39 -2.88 -5.17
C GLN A 328 19.70 -2.80 -3.68
N THR A 329 20.64 -1.93 -3.33
CA THR A 329 21.01 -1.63 -1.94
C THR A 329 21.15 -0.13 -1.73
N GLU A 330 21.14 0.33 -0.49
CA GLU A 330 21.45 1.74 -0.14
C GLU A 330 22.70 2.29 -0.85
N THR A 331 23.72 1.45 -1.05
CA THR A 331 25.00 1.84 -1.68
C THR A 331 25.09 1.56 -3.18
N THR A 332 24.11 0.85 -3.74
CA THR A 332 24.06 0.50 -5.17
C THR A 332 22.60 0.62 -5.62
N PRO A 333 22.13 1.86 -5.82
CA PRO A 333 20.77 2.12 -6.29
C PRO A 333 20.56 1.53 -7.68
N VAL A 334 19.31 1.16 -7.97
CA VAL A 334 18.85 0.93 -9.34
C VAL A 334 17.53 1.66 -9.49
N PHE A 335 17.43 2.55 -10.48
CA PHE A 335 16.20 3.30 -10.72
C PHE A 335 15.39 2.74 -11.89
N LEU A 336 14.06 2.85 -11.83
CA LEU A 336 13.14 2.46 -12.92
C LEU A 336 13.56 3.05 -14.26
N TYR A 337 13.98 4.32 -14.25
CA TYR A 337 14.51 5.03 -15.41
C TYR A 337 15.70 4.32 -16.06
N GLU A 338 16.66 3.85 -15.26
CA GLU A 338 17.87 3.21 -15.76
C GLU A 338 17.55 1.87 -16.40
N ILE A 339 16.61 1.12 -15.80
CA ILE A 339 16.11 -0.13 -16.37
C ILE A 339 15.47 0.12 -17.73
N LEU A 340 14.59 1.13 -17.83
CA LEU A 340 13.98 1.49 -19.11
C LEU A 340 15.08 1.84 -20.14
N LYS A 341 16.00 2.73 -19.77
CA LYS A 341 17.07 3.20 -20.66
C LYS A 341 18.00 2.09 -21.17
N GLU A 342 18.26 1.05 -20.37
CA GLU A 342 19.11 -0.07 -20.77
C GLU A 342 18.45 -1.03 -21.77
N ASN A 343 17.11 -1.02 -21.88
CA ASN A 343 16.34 -2.02 -22.61
C ASN A 343 15.58 -1.48 -23.85
N ILE A 344 15.69 -0.17 -24.11
CA ILE A 344 15.17 0.51 -25.29
C ILE A 344 16.33 0.80 -26.24
#